data_AF-A0A8S7UB07-F1
#
_entry.id   AF-A0A8S7UB07-F1
#
_cell.length_a   1.000
_cell.length_b   1.000
_cell.length_c   1.000
_cell.angle_alpha   90.00
_cell.angle_beta   90.00
_cell.angle_gamma   90.00
#
_symmetry.space_group_name_H-M   'P 1'
#
loop_
_entity.id
_entity.type
_entity.pdbx_description
1 polymer ?
#
loop_
_entity_poly.entity_id
_entity_poly.type
_entity_poly.pdbx_seq_one_letter_code
_entity_poly.pdbx_strand_id
1 'polypeptide(L)'
;MAVRPVFVPTNAGNLLSITKDVDFPWAPGMSKTQKQKSIRALHTAANEQGLSSLLEISSKSEDALGVALSAFNLRIKTKRLGKEFTVESAFQASKVFEMGGPYVDILDKSSIEAKKDMRLKESGGLVNFKFYNTIWPIV
;
A
#
# COMPACT_ATOMS: atom_id res chain seq x y z
N MET A 1 12.99 -3.74 18.05
CA MET A 1 12.42 -4.89 17.31
C MET A 1 11.07 -4.47 16.74
N ALA A 2 10.66 -5.08 15.64
CA ALA A 2 9.31 -4.97 15.10
C ALA A 2 8.95 -6.30 14.43
N VAL A 3 7.67 -6.63 14.42
CA VAL A 3 7.14 -7.80 13.71
C VAL A 3 6.39 -7.31 12.47
N ARG A 4 6.66 -7.90 11.31
CA ARG A 4 5.94 -7.59 10.07
C ARG A 4 5.57 -8.87 9.30
N PRO A 5 4.41 -8.87 8.63
CA PRO A 5 4.02 -9.97 7.77
C PRO A 5 4.86 -9.99 6.49
N VAL A 6 5.32 -11.18 6.11
CA VAL A 6 5.81 -11.52 4.77
C VAL A 6 4.80 -12.46 4.13
N PHE A 7 4.36 -12.11 2.92
CA PHE A 7 3.38 -12.90 2.16
C PHE A 7 4.11 -13.87 1.24
N VAL A 8 3.86 -15.17 1.41
CA VAL A 8 4.45 -16.24 0.59
C VAL A 8 3.36 -16.79 -0.32
N PRO A 9 3.51 -16.72 -1.66
CA PRO A 9 2.50 -17.22 -2.58
C PRO A 9 2.31 -18.73 -2.40
N THR A 10 1.08 -19.21 -2.57
CA THR A 10 0.76 -20.64 -2.56
C THR A 10 -0.21 -20.98 -3.68
N ASN A 11 -0.09 -22.20 -4.21
CA ASN A 11 -1.03 -22.76 -5.19
C ASN A 11 -2.07 -23.68 -4.51
N ALA A 12 -2.14 -23.68 -3.17
CA ALA A 12 -3.02 -24.54 -2.41
C ALA A 12 -4.44 -23.97 -2.33
N GLY A 13 -5.31 -24.43 -3.22
CA GLY A 13 -6.74 -24.13 -3.20
C GLY A 13 -7.04 -22.66 -3.51
N ASN A 14 -7.97 -22.05 -2.75
CA ASN A 14 -8.43 -20.67 -2.98
C ASN A 14 -7.57 -19.61 -2.28
N LEU A 15 -6.55 -20.01 -1.52
CA LEU A 15 -5.66 -19.06 -0.84
C LEU A 15 -4.56 -18.61 -1.79
N LEU A 16 -4.40 -17.30 -1.96
CA LEU A 16 -3.37 -16.73 -2.84
C LEU A 16 -1.99 -16.66 -2.17
N SER A 17 -1.94 -16.57 -0.84
CA SER A 17 -0.71 -16.50 -0.06
C SER A 17 -0.90 -16.97 1.37
N ILE A 18 0.16 -17.48 1.99
CA ILE A 18 0.29 -17.62 3.44
C ILE A 18 1.05 -16.43 4.01
N THR A 19 0.69 -16.01 5.22
CA THR A 19 1.40 -14.94 5.94
C THR A 19 2.36 -15.55 6.93
N LYS A 20 3.61 -15.07 6.95
CA LYS A 20 4.61 -15.41 7.97
C LYS A 20 5.09 -14.14 8.64
N ASP A 21 4.91 -14.07 9.94
CA ASP A 21 5.38 -12.93 10.74
C ASP A 21 6.88 -13.07 11.01
N VAL A 22 7.63 -12.02 10.69
CA VAL A 22 9.09 -11.96 10.83
C VAL A 22 9.43 -10.85 11.81
N ASP A 23 10.16 -11.22 12.88
CA ASP A 23 10.78 -10.27 13.79
C ASP A 23 12.12 -9.80 13.21
N PHE A 24 12.38 -8.49 13.26
CA PHE A 24 13.61 -7.90 12.75
C PHE A 24 13.99 -6.61 13.49
N PRO A 25 15.27 -6.20 13.42
CA PRO A 25 15.71 -4.91 13.95
C PRO A 25 15.22 -3.77 13.06
N TRP A 26 14.17 -3.09 13.52
CA TRP A 26 13.64 -1.89 12.86
C TRP A 26 14.46 -0.63 13.17
N ALA A 27 14.67 0.21 12.15
CA ALA A 27 15.36 1.49 12.28
C ALA A 27 14.35 2.65 12.27
N PRO A 28 14.32 3.51 13.31
CA PRO A 28 13.44 4.67 13.34
C PRO A 28 13.86 5.72 12.32
N GLY A 29 12.87 6.39 11.72
CA GLY A 29 13.09 7.52 10.81
C GLY A 29 12.25 7.46 9.54
N MET A 30 12.14 8.63 8.89
CA MET A 30 11.38 8.82 7.65
C MET A 30 12.27 8.95 6.41
N SER A 31 13.59 9.11 6.57
CA SER A 31 14.50 9.23 5.42
C SER A 31 14.50 7.94 4.60
N LYS A 32 14.77 8.08 3.29
CA LYS A 32 14.87 6.94 2.37
C LYS A 32 15.86 5.90 2.89
N THR A 33 17.04 6.34 3.31
CA THR A 33 18.11 5.49 3.87
C THR A 33 17.66 4.71 5.10
N GLN A 34 16.90 5.32 6.03
CA GLN A 34 16.41 4.62 7.21
C GLN A 34 15.31 3.59 6.87
N LYS A 35 14.44 3.90 5.91
CA LYS A 35 13.46 2.93 5.40
C LYS A 35 14.16 1.75 4.72
N GLN A 36 15.16 2.01 3.87
CA GLN A 36 15.96 0.96 3.23
C GLN A 36 16.74 0.11 4.24
N LYS A 37 17.24 0.70 5.33
CA LYS A 37 17.86 -0.07 6.42
C LYS A 37 16.87 -1.06 7.05
N SER A 38 15.61 -0.64 7.26
CA SER A 38 14.56 -1.51 7.80
C SER A 38 14.14 -2.60 6.79
N ILE A 39 14.07 -2.28 5.51
CA ILE A 39 13.78 -3.24 4.43
C ILE A 39 14.85 -4.33 4.39
N ARG A 40 16.13 -3.95 4.37
CA ARG A 40 17.25 -4.91 4.38
C ARG A 40 17.22 -5.80 5.62
N ALA A 41 16.98 -5.23 6.80
CA ALA A 41 16.86 -5.99 8.04
C ALA A 41 15.72 -7.02 7.99
N LEU A 42 14.55 -6.64 7.47
CA LEU A 42 13.43 -7.56 7.28
C LEU A 42 13.76 -8.67 6.28
N HIS A 43 14.37 -8.32 5.14
CA HIS A 43 14.79 -9.30 4.13
C HIS A 43 15.82 -10.29 4.69
N THR A 44 16.80 -9.82 5.47
CA THR A 44 17.78 -10.69 6.12
C THR A 44 17.09 -11.65 7.09
N ALA A 45 16.25 -11.15 8.01
CA ALA A 45 15.54 -11.99 8.97
C ALA A 45 14.60 -13.00 8.29
N ALA A 46 13.94 -12.62 7.19
CA ALA A 46 13.09 -13.53 6.43
C ALA A 46 13.91 -14.62 5.73
N ASN A 47 15.07 -14.27 5.14
CA ASN A 47 15.98 -15.24 4.53
C ASN A 47 16.49 -16.28 5.54
N GLU A 48 16.78 -15.86 6.78
CA GLU A 48 17.18 -16.76 7.87
C GLU A 48 16.08 -17.78 8.24
N GLN A 49 14.81 -17.46 7.95
CA GLN A 49 13.66 -18.36 8.10
C GLN A 49 13.34 -19.17 6.83
N GLY A 50 14.24 -19.17 5.84
CA GLY A 50 14.07 -19.86 4.56
C GLY A 50 13.14 -19.15 3.57
N LEU A 51 12.81 -17.88 3.79
CA LEU A 51 12.06 -17.06 2.85
C LEU A 51 13.04 -16.29 1.98
N SER A 52 13.30 -16.77 0.77
CA SER A 52 14.21 -16.13 -0.17
C SER A 52 13.48 -15.40 -1.29
N SER A 53 14.23 -14.60 -2.05
CA SER A 53 13.72 -13.85 -3.21
C SER A 53 12.54 -12.91 -2.89
N LEU A 54 12.60 -12.23 -1.74
CA LEU A 54 11.58 -11.25 -1.36
C LEU A 54 11.59 -10.04 -2.30
N LEU A 55 10.39 -9.63 -2.73
CA LEU A 55 10.16 -8.40 -3.46
C LEU A 55 9.55 -7.35 -2.51
N GLU A 56 10.31 -6.29 -2.22
CA GLU A 56 9.79 -5.12 -1.50
C GLU A 56 9.01 -4.22 -2.47
N ILE A 57 7.69 -4.12 -2.27
CA ILE A 57 6.81 -3.26 -3.07
C ILE A 57 6.57 -1.94 -2.34
N SER A 58 7.46 -0.98 -2.55
CA SER A 58 7.29 0.37 -2.03
C SER A 58 8.13 1.37 -2.81
N SER A 59 7.80 2.67 -2.68
CA SER A 59 8.61 3.72 -3.32
C SER A 59 10.02 3.86 -2.70
N LYS A 60 10.37 3.03 -1.71
CA LYS A 60 11.68 3.00 -1.03
C LYS A 60 12.42 1.69 -1.29
N SER A 61 11.85 0.80 -2.10
CA SER A 61 12.52 -0.41 -2.55
C SER A 61 13.87 -0.09 -3.20
N GLU A 62 14.82 -1.02 -3.04
CA GLU A 62 16.10 -1.00 -3.75
C GLU A 62 15.99 -1.67 -5.14
N ASP A 63 14.91 -2.41 -5.39
CA ASP A 63 14.57 -2.98 -6.69
C ASP A 63 13.66 -2.03 -7.48
N ALA A 64 14.04 -1.74 -8.73
CA ALA A 64 13.26 -0.92 -9.65
C ALA A 64 11.86 -1.49 -9.92
N LEU A 65 11.72 -2.83 -9.98
CA LEU A 65 10.42 -3.49 -10.11
C LEU A 65 9.55 -3.21 -8.88
N GLY A 66 10.13 -3.30 -7.68
CA GLY A 66 9.45 -2.99 -6.42
C GLY A 66 8.97 -1.54 -6.35
N VAL A 67 9.77 -0.60 -6.87
CA VAL A 67 9.36 0.81 -7.00
C VAL A 67 8.22 0.96 -8.01
N ALA A 68 8.31 0.33 -9.18
CA ALA A 68 7.29 0.41 -10.23
C ALA A 68 5.94 -0.15 -9.78
N LEU A 69 5.95 -1.22 -8.99
CA LEU A 69 4.74 -1.86 -8.45
C LEU A 69 4.19 -1.18 -7.18
N SER A 70 4.88 -0.17 -6.64
CA SER A 70 4.40 0.54 -5.46
C SER A 70 3.06 1.25 -5.70
N ALA A 71 2.25 1.43 -4.65
CA ALA A 71 0.94 2.06 -4.78
C ALA A 71 0.96 3.46 -5.44
N PHE A 72 2.08 4.17 -5.32
CA PHE A 72 2.27 5.49 -5.92
C PHE A 72 2.52 5.46 -7.42
N ASN A 73 2.97 4.32 -7.97
CA ASN A 73 3.38 4.17 -9.36
C ASN A 73 2.50 3.20 -10.13
N LEU A 74 1.99 2.14 -9.48
CA LEU A 74 1.15 1.14 -10.11
C LEU A 74 -0.18 1.76 -10.56
N ARG A 75 -0.41 1.74 -11.88
CA ARG A 75 -1.59 2.29 -12.54
C ARG A 75 -2.63 1.19 -12.80
N ILE A 76 -3.90 1.55 -12.62
CA ILE A 76 -5.05 0.72 -12.96
C ILE A 76 -5.82 1.45 -14.07
N LYS A 77 -6.21 0.71 -15.10
CA LYS A 77 -7.06 1.21 -16.19
C LYS A 77 -8.44 0.58 -16.12
N THR A 78 -9.47 1.42 -16.02
CA THR A 78 -10.86 0.97 -16.00
C THR A 78 -11.29 0.47 -17.37
N LYS A 79 -11.94 -0.70 -17.42
CA LYS A 79 -12.34 -1.33 -18.70
C LYS A 79 -13.34 -0.49 -19.50
N ARG A 80 -14.33 0.09 -18.82
CA ARG A 80 -15.46 0.78 -19.48
C ARG A 80 -15.11 2.18 -19.96
N LEU A 81 -14.41 2.97 -19.14
CA LEU A 81 -14.15 4.38 -19.40
C LEU A 81 -12.72 4.65 -19.86
N GLY A 82 -11.84 3.64 -19.83
CA GLY A 82 -10.42 3.81 -20.14
C GLY A 82 -9.66 4.71 -19.16
N LYS A 83 -10.32 5.17 -18.08
CA LYS A 83 -9.74 6.05 -17.06
C LYS A 83 -8.59 5.33 -16.37
N GLU A 84 -7.47 6.03 -16.22
CA GLU A 84 -6.26 5.53 -15.59
C GLU A 84 -5.91 6.35 -14.36
N PHE A 85 -5.59 5.67 -13.26
CA PHE A 85 -5.18 6.28 -12.00
C PHE A 85 -4.30 5.30 -11.22
N THR A 86 -3.58 5.79 -10.21
CA THR A 86 -2.74 4.93 -9.38
C THR A 86 -3.54 4.25 -8.27
N VAL A 87 -3.01 3.15 -7.73
CA VAL A 87 -3.57 2.49 -6.56
C VAL A 87 -3.70 3.46 -5.38
N GLU A 88 -2.71 4.34 -5.18
CA GLU A 88 -2.76 5.38 -4.14
C GLU A 88 -3.93 6.35 -4.37
N SER A 89 -4.11 6.87 -5.59
CA SER A 89 -5.24 7.77 -5.88
C SER A 89 -6.59 7.08 -5.67
N ALA A 90 -6.71 5.80 -6.06
CA ALA A 90 -7.91 5.00 -5.78
C ALA A 90 -8.17 4.83 -4.29
N PHE A 91 -7.13 4.52 -3.51
CA PHE A 91 -7.22 4.36 -2.06
C PHE A 91 -7.68 5.66 -1.39
N GLN A 92 -7.07 6.80 -1.72
CA GLN A 92 -7.46 8.09 -1.14
C GLN A 92 -8.87 8.53 -1.56
N ALA A 93 -9.21 8.40 -2.85
CA ALA A 93 -10.54 8.74 -3.37
C ALA A 93 -11.65 7.88 -2.75
N SER A 94 -11.33 6.65 -2.32
CA SER A 94 -12.31 5.75 -1.73
C SER A 94 -12.69 6.08 -0.29
N LYS A 95 -11.93 6.92 0.41
CA LYS A 95 -12.19 7.23 1.83
C LYS A 95 -13.48 8.03 2.01
N VAL A 96 -14.32 7.58 2.92
CA VAL A 96 -15.54 8.28 3.36
C VAL A 96 -15.35 8.69 4.81
N PHE A 97 -15.57 9.97 5.09
CA PHE A 97 -15.42 10.56 6.41
C PHE A 97 -16.78 11.03 6.95
N GLU A 98 -16.83 11.33 8.24
CA GLU A 98 -18.04 11.79 8.94
C GLU A 98 -18.68 13.01 8.27
N MET A 99 -17.85 13.93 7.76
CA MET A 99 -18.29 15.20 7.17
C MET A 99 -18.11 15.26 5.65
N GLY A 100 -17.82 14.14 4.98
CA GLY A 100 -17.76 14.12 3.51
C GLY A 100 -17.06 12.92 2.87
N GLY A 101 -16.92 12.99 1.55
CA GLY A 101 -16.40 11.90 0.73
C GLY A 101 -17.48 10.88 0.32
N PRO A 102 -17.13 9.89 -0.54
CA PRO A 102 -15.82 9.71 -1.16
C PRO A 102 -15.51 10.83 -2.16
N TYR A 103 -14.29 11.37 -2.10
CA TYR A 103 -13.84 12.43 -2.99
C TYR A 103 -13.33 11.84 -4.30
N VAL A 104 -14.25 11.43 -5.17
CA VAL A 104 -13.93 10.71 -6.41
C VAL A 104 -13.12 11.53 -7.41
N ASP A 105 -13.11 12.85 -7.30
CA ASP A 105 -12.26 13.76 -8.08
C ASP A 105 -10.76 13.57 -7.78
N ILE A 106 -10.41 12.99 -6.63
CA ILE A 106 -9.02 12.64 -6.28
C ILE A 106 -8.43 11.60 -7.25
N LEU A 107 -9.26 10.81 -7.94
CA LEU A 107 -8.80 9.86 -8.96
C LEU A 107 -8.02 10.53 -10.10
N ASP A 108 -8.33 11.79 -10.41
CA ASP A 108 -7.69 12.54 -11.50
C ASP A 108 -6.38 13.22 -11.08
N LYS A 109 -5.99 13.10 -9.81
CA LYS A 109 -4.79 13.73 -9.25
C LYS A 109 -3.60 12.77 -9.29
N SER A 110 -2.38 13.32 -9.30
CA SER A 110 -1.18 12.51 -9.07
C SER A 110 -1.21 11.88 -7.68
N SER A 111 -0.50 10.76 -7.48
CA SER A 111 -0.45 10.05 -6.19
C SER A 111 -0.04 10.97 -5.01
N ILE A 112 0.83 11.96 -5.26
CA ILE A 112 1.29 12.90 -4.24
C ILE A 112 0.19 13.90 -3.89
N GLU A 113 -0.49 14.46 -4.89
CA GLU A 113 -1.61 15.39 -4.69
C GLU A 113 -2.80 14.69 -4.02
N ALA A 114 -3.12 13.47 -4.46
CA ALA A 114 -4.16 12.65 -3.87
C ALA A 114 -3.92 12.42 -2.38
N LYS A 115 -2.70 12.02 -2.00
CA LYS A 115 -2.33 11.83 -0.59
C LYS A 115 -2.33 13.11 0.24
N LYS A 116 -2.06 14.26 -0.39
CA LYS A 116 -1.96 15.56 0.30
C LYS A 116 -3.27 16.35 0.31
N ASP A 117 -4.35 15.82 -0.27
CA ASP A 117 -5.64 16.50 -0.33
C ASP A 117 -6.12 16.88 1.08
N MET A 118 -6.37 18.17 1.31
CA MET A 118 -6.69 18.70 2.64
C MET A 118 -7.99 18.12 3.21
N ARG A 119 -8.94 17.76 2.34
CA ARG A 119 -10.22 17.17 2.73
C ARG A 119 -10.03 15.82 3.45
N LEU A 120 -8.91 15.12 3.24
CA LEU A 120 -8.61 13.87 3.94
C LEU A 120 -8.27 14.06 5.43
N LYS A 121 -8.05 15.31 5.86
CA LYS A 121 -7.72 15.66 7.26
C LYS A 121 -8.81 16.49 7.93
N GLU A 122 -9.56 17.26 7.14
CA GLU A 122 -10.52 18.24 7.66
C GLU A 122 -11.95 17.70 7.72
N SER A 123 -12.22 16.52 7.16
CA SER A 123 -13.59 15.98 7.02
C SER A 123 -14.03 15.07 8.16
N GLY A 124 -13.36 15.12 9.31
CA GLY A 124 -13.68 14.31 10.48
C GLY A 124 -13.07 12.90 10.44
N GLY A 125 -13.60 12.00 11.27
CA GLY A 125 -13.18 10.60 11.35
C GLY A 125 -13.45 9.84 10.05
N LEU A 126 -12.58 8.89 9.69
CA LEU A 126 -12.89 7.92 8.63
C LEU A 126 -14.07 7.06 9.10
N VAL A 127 -15.03 6.78 8.22
CA VAL A 127 -16.23 5.96 8.50
C VAL A 127 -16.25 4.66 7.70
N ASN A 128 -15.82 4.68 6.45
CA ASN A 128 -15.69 3.50 5.60
C ASN A 128 -14.84 3.81 4.35
N PHE A 129 -14.63 2.79 3.52
CA PHE A 129 -14.14 2.97 2.16
C PHE A 129 -15.25 2.62 1.17
N LYS A 130 -15.49 3.49 0.18
CA LYS A 130 -16.42 3.27 -0.92
C LYS A 130 -15.69 3.45 -2.25
N PHE A 131 -15.60 2.36 -3.02
CA PHE A 131 -15.02 2.38 -4.36
C PHE A 131 -15.99 1.74 -5.35
N TYR A 132 -16.47 2.55 -6.30
CA TYR A 132 -17.60 2.19 -7.17
C TYR A 132 -18.81 1.68 -6.36
N ASN A 133 -19.21 0.44 -6.60
CA ASN A 133 -20.40 -0.18 -6.01
C ASN A 133 -20.08 -1.03 -4.78
N THR A 134 -18.84 -0.98 -4.29
CA THR A 134 -18.41 -1.77 -3.13
C THR A 134 -18.06 -0.85 -1.97
N ILE A 135 -18.52 -1.25 -0.78
CA ILE A 135 -18.28 -0.56 0.49
C ILE A 135 -17.55 -1.52 1.41
N TRP A 136 -16.47 -1.08 2.03
CA TRP A 136 -15.72 -1.81 3.04
C TRP A 136 -15.79 -1.07 4.38
N PRO A 137 -16.11 -1.77 5.48
CA PRO A 137 -16.07 -1.18 6.81
C PRO A 137 -14.62 -0.90 7.25
N ILE A 138 -14.48 -0.13 8.31
CA ILE A 138 -13.21 0.00 9.02
C ILE A 138 -13.05 -1.24 9.90
N VAL A 139 -11.85 -1.80 9.92
CA VAL A 139 -11.49 -2.95 10.75
C VAL A 139 -11.03 -2.47 12.12
#